data_AF-C5LCJ8-F1
#
_entry.id   AF-C5LCJ8-F1
#
_cell.length_a   1.000
_cell.length_b   1.000
_cell.length_c   1.000
_cell.angle_alpha   90.00
_cell.angle_beta   90.00
_cell.angle_gamma   90.00
#
_symmetry.space_group_name_H-M   'P 1'
#
loop_
_entity.id
_entity.type
_entity.pdbx_description
1 polymer ?
#
loop_
_entity_poly.entity_id
_entity_poly.type
_entity_poly.pdbx_seq_one_letter_code
_entity_poly.pdbx_strand_id
1 'polypeptide(L)'
;MLGTQDLVPDHLIKDWRHFNDRGRKAHLKTVTTRRPTDVSEEWYSKNIDEVHDENSNGDSNVEDGHKLYYKPIGEQLFDFQVEGIQWLLYNWAQHRGSILADEMGLGKTVQSSVFISAIHELTGGVGPCLVVAPLSTLTHWKRELAKWAPALRTVVFHGAQEERPLIQDYMLNWVNLNDGRSIKEKNVVKGKIDYK
;
A
#
# COMPACT_ATOMS: atom_id res chain seq x y z
N MET A 1 17.84 -22.73 -26.78
CA MET A 1 18.32 -22.83 -25.38
C MET A 1 19.20 -21.62 -25.10
N LEU A 2 18.59 -20.52 -24.65
CA LEU A 2 19.29 -19.39 -24.07
C LEU A 2 18.48 -19.03 -22.82
N GLY A 3 19.00 -19.41 -21.66
CA GLY A 3 18.41 -19.09 -20.37
C GLY A 3 18.80 -17.67 -19.98
N THR A 4 17.82 -16.80 -19.84
CA THR A 4 17.98 -15.46 -19.27
C THR A 4 17.87 -15.55 -17.75
N GLN A 5 18.97 -15.96 -17.11
CA GLN A 5 19.24 -15.61 -15.71
C GLN A 5 20.13 -14.37 -15.72
N ASP A 6 19.52 -13.19 -15.68
CA ASP A 6 20.19 -11.96 -15.25
C ASP A 6 19.21 -11.23 -14.33
N LEU A 7 18.92 -11.85 -13.19
CA LEU A 7 18.39 -11.16 -12.02
C LEU A 7 19.58 -10.55 -11.27
N VAL A 8 19.40 -9.28 -10.91
CA VAL A 8 20.38 -8.34 -10.34
C VAL A 8 21.43 -9.03 -9.45
N PRO A 9 22.73 -8.91 -9.77
CA PRO A 9 23.76 -9.65 -9.05
C PRO A 9 23.94 -9.18 -7.59
N ASP A 10 24.06 -10.14 -6.67
CA ASP A 10 24.12 -10.00 -5.19
C ASP A 10 25.07 -8.92 -4.64
N HIS A 11 26.09 -8.53 -5.40
CA HIS A 11 27.01 -7.47 -4.99
C HIS A 11 26.32 -6.09 -4.95
N LEU A 12 25.34 -5.84 -5.83
CA LEU A 12 24.57 -4.59 -5.84
C LEU A 12 23.65 -4.45 -4.61
N ILE A 13 23.15 -5.58 -4.07
CA ILE A 13 22.34 -5.63 -2.83
C ILE A 13 23.21 -5.27 -1.61
N LYS A 14 24.48 -5.72 -1.58
CA LYS A 14 25.43 -5.43 -0.49
C LYS A 14 26.01 -4.02 -0.57
N ASP A 15 26.24 -3.50 -1.76
CA ASP A 15 26.73 -2.14 -1.98
C ASP A 15 25.68 -1.08 -1.60
N TRP A 16 24.40 -1.39 -1.84
CA TRP A 16 23.28 -0.56 -1.39
C TRP A 16 23.19 -0.45 0.14
N ARG A 17 23.43 -1.55 0.88
CA ARG A 17 23.48 -1.54 2.36
C ARG A 17 24.56 -0.58 2.90
N HIS A 18 25.73 -0.52 2.25
CA HIS A 18 26.84 0.35 2.66
C HIS A 18 26.62 1.83 2.29
N PHE A 19 25.90 2.11 1.21
CA PHE A 19 25.54 3.48 0.82
C PHE A 19 24.60 4.13 1.86
N ASN A 20 23.63 3.36 2.36
CA ASN A 20 22.55 3.87 3.22
C ASN A 20 22.99 4.16 4.68
N ASP A 21 24.03 3.50 5.19
CA ASP A 21 24.54 3.71 6.56
C ASP A 21 25.20 5.08 6.77
N ARG A 22 25.70 5.70 5.70
CA ARG A 22 26.36 7.02 5.76
C ARG A 22 25.38 8.17 6.02
N GLY A 23 24.07 7.98 5.80
CA GLY A 23 23.03 8.99 6.04
C GLY A 23 22.48 9.08 7.47
N ARG A 24 22.77 8.09 8.34
CA ARG A 24 22.11 7.92 9.65
C ARG A 24 22.43 8.95 10.74
N LYS A 25 23.42 9.84 10.56
CA LYS A 25 23.93 10.67 11.67
C LYS A 25 23.27 12.04 11.88
N ALA A 26 22.24 12.40 11.13
CA ALA A 26 21.56 13.69 11.32
C ALA A 26 20.11 13.51 11.76
N HIS A 27 19.91 13.67 13.08
CA HIS A 27 18.75 14.39 13.67
C HIS A 27 17.33 13.87 13.37
N LEU A 28 16.69 13.22 14.36
CA LEU A 28 15.36 13.63 14.83
C LEU A 28 14.98 12.89 16.13
N LYS A 29 14.80 13.66 17.22
CA LYS A 29 14.11 13.24 18.45
C LYS A 29 12.76 13.96 18.49
N THR A 30 11.66 13.31 18.11
CA THR A 30 10.31 13.70 18.57
C THR A 30 9.30 12.56 18.35
N VAL A 31 8.64 12.14 19.43
CA VAL A 31 7.43 11.29 19.55
C VAL A 31 7.18 10.32 18.38
N THR A 32 7.79 9.14 18.44
CA THR A 32 7.62 8.06 17.47
C THR A 32 6.67 7.00 18.03
N THR A 33 5.48 6.85 17.44
CA THR A 33 4.88 5.51 17.28
C THR A 33 5.95 4.70 16.53
N ARG A 34 6.71 3.86 17.24
CA ARG A 34 7.88 3.19 16.66
C ARG A 34 7.39 2.25 15.56
N ARG A 35 7.65 2.59 14.29
CA ARG A 35 7.45 1.67 13.17
C ARG A 35 8.40 0.48 13.37
N PRO A 36 7.97 -0.77 13.16
CA PRO A 36 8.85 -1.92 13.32
C PRO A 36 10.04 -1.81 12.35
N THR A 37 11.22 -2.28 12.75
CA THR A 37 12.45 -2.13 11.95
C THR A 37 12.57 -3.16 10.84
N ASP A 38 11.88 -4.30 10.95
CA ASP A 38 11.95 -5.43 10.01
C ASP A 38 10.54 -5.95 9.65
N VAL A 39 9.75 -5.06 9.03
CA VAL A 39 8.36 -5.36 8.66
C VAL A 39 8.26 -6.37 7.51
N SER A 40 9.26 -6.44 6.63
CA SER A 40 9.16 -7.17 5.36
C SER A 40 9.07 -8.69 5.53
N GLU A 41 9.92 -9.27 6.38
CA GLU A 41 9.95 -10.73 6.59
C GLU A 41 8.75 -11.18 7.42
N GLU A 42 8.45 -10.48 8.51
CA GLU A 42 7.28 -10.76 9.35
C GLU A 42 5.98 -10.64 8.56
N TRP A 43 5.85 -9.60 7.74
CA TRP A 43 4.68 -9.41 6.89
C TRP A 43 4.55 -10.53 5.85
N TYR A 44 5.65 -10.97 5.24
CA TYR A 44 5.62 -12.03 4.23
C TYR A 44 5.13 -13.34 4.81
N SER A 45 5.77 -13.85 5.87
CA SER A 45 5.36 -15.13 6.49
C SER A 45 3.90 -15.10 6.97
N LYS A 46 3.44 -13.93 7.42
CA LYS A 46 2.07 -13.75 7.90
C LYS A 46 1.04 -13.68 6.78
N ASN A 47 1.35 -13.03 5.64
CA ASN A 47 0.36 -12.64 4.62
C ASN A 47 0.47 -13.37 3.29
N ILE A 48 1.56 -14.10 3.06
CA ILE A 48 1.80 -14.85 1.85
C ILE A 48 1.76 -16.36 2.14
N ASP A 49 1.06 -17.11 1.29
CA ASP A 49 1.16 -18.58 1.21
C ASP A 49 1.82 -18.97 -0.11
N GLU A 50 2.75 -19.92 -0.04
CA GLU A 50 3.29 -20.58 -1.22
C GLU A 50 2.24 -21.55 -1.80
N VAL A 51 2.09 -21.53 -3.12
CA VAL A 51 1.24 -22.49 -3.82
C VAL A 51 1.99 -23.81 -3.96
N HIS A 52 1.66 -24.78 -3.12
CA HIS A 52 2.08 -26.16 -3.36
C HIS A 52 1.09 -26.80 -4.33
N ASP A 53 1.48 -26.86 -5.60
CA ASP A 53 0.66 -27.49 -6.63
C ASP A 53 0.79 -29.02 -6.52
N GLU A 54 -0.10 -29.63 -5.72
CA GLU A 54 -0.09 -31.08 -5.45
C GLU A 54 -0.53 -31.92 -6.68
N ASN A 55 -0.88 -31.30 -7.81
CA ASN A 55 -1.43 -31.97 -8.99
C ASN A 55 -0.70 -31.63 -10.30
N SER A 56 0.62 -31.54 -10.27
CA SER A 56 1.44 -31.44 -11.48
C SER A 56 1.54 -32.79 -12.22
N ASN A 57 0.45 -33.20 -12.87
CA ASN A 57 0.55 -34.10 -14.02
C ASN A 57 1.27 -33.33 -15.12
N GLY A 58 2.54 -33.67 -15.32
CA GLY A 58 3.46 -32.95 -16.18
C GLY A 58 2.92 -32.73 -17.58
N ASP A 59 2.62 -31.48 -17.89
CA ASP A 59 2.67 -30.97 -19.25
C ASP A 59 3.44 -29.65 -19.24
N SER A 60 4.71 -29.75 -19.62
CA SER A 60 5.67 -28.66 -19.70
C SER A 60 5.34 -27.79 -20.91
N ASN A 61 4.87 -26.55 -20.70
CA ASN A 61 5.19 -25.35 -21.50
C ASN A 61 4.31 -24.14 -21.11
N VAL A 62 4.43 -23.68 -19.86
CA VAL A 62 4.14 -22.28 -19.51
C VAL A 62 5.27 -21.83 -18.60
N GLU A 63 5.92 -20.71 -18.93
CA GLU A 63 6.82 -20.00 -18.02
C GLU A 63 5.99 -19.47 -16.83
N ASP A 64 5.60 -20.39 -15.94
CA ASP A 64 4.79 -20.10 -14.78
C ASP A 64 5.74 -19.55 -13.71
N GLY A 65 5.88 -18.21 -13.68
CA GLY A 65 6.47 -17.53 -12.52
C GLY A 65 5.75 -17.99 -11.26
N HIS A 66 6.46 -18.15 -10.15
CA HIS A 66 5.82 -18.67 -8.94
C HIS A 66 4.69 -17.72 -8.55
N LYS A 67 3.50 -18.30 -8.35
CA LYS A 67 2.30 -17.58 -7.95
C LYS A 67 2.23 -17.70 -6.43
N LEU A 68 1.99 -16.57 -5.77
CA LEU A 68 1.92 -16.48 -4.32
C LEU A 68 0.50 -16.06 -3.93
N TYR A 69 -0.08 -16.69 -2.90
CA TYR A 69 -1.41 -16.32 -2.41
C TYR A 69 -1.31 -15.21 -1.37
N TYR A 70 -2.00 -14.10 -1.63
CA TYR A 70 -2.22 -13.04 -0.67
C TYR A 70 -3.39 -13.39 0.25
N LYS A 71 -3.05 -13.92 1.44
CA LYS A 71 -3.98 -14.46 2.45
C LYS A 71 -5.18 -13.56 2.77
N PRO A 72 -5.03 -12.22 2.95
CA PRO A 72 -6.14 -11.40 3.43
C PRO A 72 -7.37 -11.40 2.53
N ILE A 73 -7.22 -11.72 1.24
CA ILE A 73 -8.32 -11.74 0.26
C ILE A 73 -8.36 -13.02 -0.58
N GLY A 74 -7.36 -13.90 -0.49
CA GLY A 74 -7.27 -15.13 -1.27
C GLY A 74 -6.97 -14.90 -2.76
N GLU A 75 -6.30 -13.80 -3.10
CA GLU A 75 -5.94 -13.47 -4.48
C GLU A 75 -4.47 -13.79 -4.76
N GLN A 76 -4.15 -14.05 -6.03
CA GLN A 76 -2.80 -14.38 -6.44
C GLN A 76 -1.99 -13.12 -6.78
N LEU A 77 -0.76 -13.06 -6.28
CA LEU A 77 0.27 -12.10 -6.66
C LEU A 77 1.41 -12.83 -7.36
N PHE A 78 2.06 -12.16 -8.30
CA PHE A 78 3.32 -12.64 -8.88
C PHE A 78 4.48 -12.37 -7.92
N ASP A 79 5.53 -13.18 -7.96
CA ASP A 79 6.74 -13.03 -7.12
C ASP A 79 7.29 -11.60 -7.12
N PHE A 80 7.51 -11.03 -8.31
CA PHE A 80 8.04 -9.67 -8.47
C PHE A 80 7.14 -8.59 -7.84
N GLN A 81 5.83 -8.84 -7.76
CA GLN A 81 4.90 -7.92 -7.08
C GLN A 81 5.05 -8.01 -5.57
N VAL A 82 5.26 -9.21 -5.04
CA VAL A 82 5.51 -9.43 -3.61
C VAL A 82 6.83 -8.79 -3.20
N GLU A 83 7.89 -8.97 -4.00
CA GLU A 83 9.17 -8.28 -3.80
C GLU A 83 9.01 -6.75 -3.80
N GLY A 84 8.25 -6.21 -4.76
CA GLY A 84 7.94 -4.79 -4.83
C GLY A 84 7.21 -4.28 -3.58
N ILE A 85 6.24 -5.04 -3.07
CA ILE A 85 5.50 -4.70 -1.84
C ILE A 85 6.42 -4.75 -0.62
N GLN A 86 7.27 -5.78 -0.49
CA GLN A 86 8.24 -5.89 0.60
C GLN A 86 9.21 -4.71 0.59
N TRP A 87 9.69 -4.31 -0.58
CA TRP A 87 10.57 -3.16 -0.73
C TRP A 87 9.90 -1.85 -0.28
N LEU A 88 8.62 -1.66 -0.65
CA LEU A 88 7.83 -0.51 -0.17
C LEU A 88 7.66 -0.51 1.35
N LEU A 89 7.31 -1.65 1.94
CA LEU A 89 7.16 -1.80 3.40
C LEU A 89 8.47 -1.53 4.13
N TYR A 90 9.58 -2.04 3.61
CA TYR A 90 10.91 -1.78 4.16
C TYR A 90 11.22 -0.28 4.14
N ASN A 91 11.00 0.42 3.03
CA ASN A 91 11.25 1.86 2.97
C ASN A 91 10.33 2.64 3.90
N TRP A 92 9.06 2.27 4.01
CA TRP A 92 8.12 2.88 4.94
C TRP A 92 8.56 2.72 6.40
N ALA A 93 9.00 1.53 6.79
CA ALA A 93 9.56 1.23 8.11
C ALA A 93 10.79 2.10 8.42
N GLN A 94 11.62 2.36 7.41
CA GLN A 94 12.81 3.21 7.51
C GLN A 94 12.53 4.71 7.31
N HIS A 95 11.27 5.14 7.27
CA HIS A 95 10.88 6.53 7.04
C HIS A 95 11.41 7.14 5.72
N ARG A 96 11.53 6.33 4.67
CA ARG A 96 11.99 6.75 3.34
C ARG A 96 10.84 6.76 2.33
N GLY A 97 10.85 7.77 1.46
CA GLY A 97 9.99 7.80 0.27
C GLY A 97 10.40 6.71 -0.72
N SER A 98 9.45 6.29 -1.56
CA SER A 98 9.64 5.24 -2.56
C SER A 98 9.10 5.68 -3.91
N ILE A 99 9.77 5.25 -5.00
CA ILE A 99 9.33 5.45 -6.38
C ILE A 99 9.29 4.07 -7.03
N LEU A 100 8.09 3.60 -7.39
CA LEU A 100 7.93 2.40 -8.22
C LEU A 100 8.10 2.77 -9.69
N ALA A 101 9.21 2.37 -10.30
CA ALA A 101 9.58 2.73 -11.66
C ALA A 101 9.50 1.53 -12.63
N ASP A 102 8.69 0.51 -12.30
CA ASP A 102 8.53 -0.70 -13.09
C ASP A 102 7.89 -0.42 -14.45
N GLU A 103 8.05 -1.35 -15.40
CA GLU A 103 7.39 -1.30 -16.70
C GLU A 103 5.86 -1.14 -16.59
N MET A 104 5.27 -0.52 -17.61
CA MET A 104 3.82 -0.36 -17.70
C MET A 104 3.16 -1.74 -17.81
N GLY A 105 2.10 -1.98 -17.03
CA GLY A 105 1.39 -3.26 -17.02
C GLY A 105 1.81 -4.23 -15.92
N LEU A 106 2.94 -4.03 -15.23
CA LEU A 106 3.40 -4.91 -14.14
C LEU A 106 2.60 -4.80 -12.83
N GLY A 107 1.47 -4.10 -12.83
CA GLY A 107 0.57 -4.06 -11.67
C GLY A 107 1.02 -3.13 -10.55
N LYS A 108 1.70 -2.02 -10.85
CA LYS A 108 2.04 -0.98 -9.85
C LYS A 108 0.86 -0.52 -8.99
N THR A 109 -0.33 -0.42 -9.57
CA THR A 109 -1.58 -0.10 -8.86
C THR A 109 -1.92 -1.17 -7.82
N VAL A 110 -1.78 -2.45 -8.19
CA VAL A 110 -2.01 -3.60 -7.30
C VAL A 110 -1.00 -3.58 -6.14
N GLN A 111 0.29 -3.46 -6.44
CA GLN A 111 1.34 -3.36 -5.43
C GLN A 111 1.08 -2.20 -4.46
N SER A 112 0.71 -1.03 -4.98
CA SER A 112 0.38 0.14 -4.17
C SER A 112 -0.86 -0.09 -3.29
N SER A 113 -1.88 -0.78 -3.82
CA SER A 113 -3.13 -1.06 -3.08
C SER A 113 -2.89 -2.04 -1.93
N VAL A 114 -2.13 -3.11 -2.18
CA VAL A 114 -1.72 -4.07 -1.14
C VAL A 114 -0.84 -3.39 -0.09
N PHE A 115 0.11 -2.55 -0.52
CA PHE A 115 0.95 -1.77 0.39
C PHE A 115 0.13 -0.86 1.33
N ILE A 116 -0.87 -0.15 0.82
CA ILE A 116 -1.76 0.68 1.66
C ILE A 116 -2.55 -0.19 2.65
N SER A 117 -3.07 -1.34 2.19
CA SER A 117 -3.76 -2.31 3.03
C SER A 117 -2.87 -2.81 4.18
N ALA A 118 -1.63 -3.18 3.87
CA ALA A 118 -0.64 -3.64 4.84
C ALA A 118 -0.30 -2.57 5.88
N ILE A 119 -0.08 -1.31 5.46
CA ILE A 119 0.17 -0.21 6.41
C ILE A 119 -1.03 0.00 7.33
N HIS A 120 -2.26 -0.06 6.79
CA HIS A 120 -3.45 0.11 7.59
C HIS A 120 -3.54 -0.97 8.68
N GLU A 121 -3.26 -2.23 8.35
CA GLU A 121 -3.23 -3.31 9.35
C GLU A 121 -2.11 -3.11 10.38
N LEU A 122 -0.88 -2.87 9.94
CA LEU A 122 0.30 -2.73 10.81
C LEU A 122 0.21 -1.55 11.76
N THR A 123 -0.51 -0.49 11.38
CA THR A 123 -0.68 0.70 12.21
C THR A 123 -1.95 0.64 13.07
N GLY A 124 -2.81 -0.35 12.91
CA GLY A 124 -4.13 -0.37 13.55
C GLY A 124 -5.07 0.71 13.01
N GLY A 125 -4.96 1.03 11.72
CA GLY A 125 -5.81 1.99 11.03
C GLY A 125 -5.46 3.45 11.30
N VAL A 126 -4.18 3.76 11.53
CA VAL A 126 -3.75 5.14 11.80
C VAL A 126 -3.69 5.95 10.50
N GLY A 127 -4.61 6.90 10.42
CA GLY A 127 -4.62 8.02 9.48
C GLY A 127 -5.21 7.71 8.10
N PRO A 128 -5.79 8.72 7.43
CA PRO A 128 -6.21 8.60 6.03
C PRO A 128 -4.99 8.51 5.08
N CYS A 129 -5.16 7.80 3.96
CA CYS A 129 -4.20 7.78 2.85
C CYS A 129 -4.75 8.58 1.66
N LEU A 130 -3.92 9.41 1.03
CA LEU A 130 -4.27 10.17 -0.16
C LEU A 130 -3.64 9.52 -1.39
N VAL A 131 -4.47 9.10 -2.34
CA VAL A 131 -4.05 8.66 -3.67
C VAL A 131 -4.40 9.74 -4.69
N VAL A 132 -3.41 10.24 -5.41
CA VAL A 132 -3.60 11.21 -6.49
C VAL A 132 -3.33 10.50 -7.81
N ALA A 133 -4.31 10.54 -8.72
CA ALA A 133 -4.22 9.90 -10.01
C ALA A 133 -4.96 10.71 -11.09
N PRO A 134 -4.63 10.53 -12.38
CA PRO A 134 -5.39 11.15 -13.48
C PRO A 134 -6.88 10.78 -13.43
N LEU A 135 -7.74 11.72 -13.83
CA LEU A 135 -9.21 11.55 -13.80
C LEU A 135 -9.67 10.26 -14.49
N SER A 136 -9.08 9.93 -15.65
CA SER A 136 -9.39 8.72 -16.42
C SER A 136 -9.11 7.41 -15.68
N THR A 137 -8.26 7.44 -14.65
CA THR A 137 -7.84 6.25 -13.89
C THR A 137 -8.52 6.12 -12.53
N LEU A 138 -9.30 7.12 -12.08
CA LEU A 138 -9.93 7.08 -10.75
C LEU A 138 -10.84 5.87 -10.56
N THR A 139 -11.64 5.52 -11.56
CA THR A 139 -12.52 4.34 -11.52
C THR A 139 -11.72 3.04 -11.40
N HIS A 140 -10.58 2.96 -12.10
CA HIS A 140 -9.67 1.83 -12.01
C HIS A 140 -9.07 1.72 -10.61
N TRP A 141 -8.52 2.82 -10.06
CA TRP A 141 -8.02 2.87 -8.69
C TRP A 141 -9.06 2.46 -7.65
N LYS A 142 -10.29 2.97 -7.77
CA LYS A 142 -11.39 2.60 -6.86
C LYS A 142 -11.66 1.09 -6.89
N ARG A 143 -11.67 0.48 -8.09
CA ARG A 143 -11.90 -0.96 -8.24
C ARG A 143 -10.76 -1.78 -7.64
N GLU A 144 -9.51 -1.42 -7.93
CA GLU A 144 -8.37 -2.14 -7.39
C GLU A 144 -8.29 -2.00 -5.86
N LEU A 145 -8.55 -0.82 -5.29
CA LEU A 145 -8.59 -0.64 -3.84
C LEU A 145 -9.75 -1.42 -3.19
N ALA A 146 -10.93 -1.47 -3.82
CA ALA A 146 -12.04 -2.28 -3.32
C ALA A 146 -11.72 -3.79 -3.34
N LYS A 147 -10.93 -4.25 -4.31
CA LYS A 147 -10.48 -5.64 -4.43
C LYS A 147 -9.35 -5.96 -3.44
N TRP A 148 -8.27 -5.18 -3.47
CA TRP A 148 -7.01 -5.48 -2.78
C TRP A 148 -6.93 -4.94 -1.36
N ALA A 149 -7.82 -4.00 -1.00
CA ALA A 149 -7.90 -3.40 0.32
C ALA A 149 -9.37 -3.25 0.78
N PRO A 150 -10.15 -4.35 0.86
CA PRO A 150 -11.60 -4.29 1.13
C PRO A 150 -11.94 -3.75 2.53
N ALA A 151 -11.01 -3.84 3.48
CA ALA A 151 -11.15 -3.25 4.81
C ALA A 151 -11.09 -1.70 4.80
N LEU A 152 -10.62 -1.10 3.71
CA LEU A 152 -10.49 0.35 3.57
C LEU A 152 -11.73 0.96 2.92
N ARG A 153 -12.25 2.01 3.54
CA ARG A 153 -13.24 2.87 2.91
C ARG A 153 -12.55 3.77 1.87
N THR A 154 -12.81 3.53 0.59
CA THR A 154 -12.29 4.36 -0.50
C THR A 154 -13.32 5.41 -0.92
N VAL A 155 -12.94 6.70 -0.85
CA VAL A 155 -13.76 7.83 -1.29
C VAL A 155 -13.08 8.50 -2.48
N VAL A 156 -13.78 8.60 -3.61
CA VAL A 156 -13.26 9.32 -4.77
C VAL A 156 -13.66 10.78 -4.66
N PHE A 157 -12.67 11.66 -4.46
CA PHE A 157 -12.88 13.09 -4.36
C PHE A 157 -12.87 13.74 -5.76
N HIS A 158 -14.00 13.65 -6.46
CA HIS A 158 -14.21 14.32 -7.74
C HIS A 158 -15.66 14.77 -7.87
N GLY A 159 -15.92 15.79 -8.68
CA GLY A 159 -17.27 16.32 -8.88
C GLY A 159 -17.30 17.81 -9.20
N ALA A 160 -18.52 18.30 -9.44
CA ALA A 160 -18.83 19.70 -9.63
C ALA A 160 -18.55 20.50 -8.34
N GLN A 161 -18.49 21.83 -8.45
CA GLN A 161 -18.18 22.70 -7.31
C GLN A 161 -19.18 22.54 -6.16
N GLU A 162 -20.45 22.25 -6.46
CA GLU A 162 -21.53 22.06 -5.48
C GLU A 162 -21.44 20.70 -4.77
N GLU A 163 -20.85 19.68 -5.41
CA GLU A 163 -20.73 18.33 -4.87
C GLU A 163 -19.55 18.19 -3.89
N ARG A 164 -18.47 18.95 -4.10
CA ARG A 164 -17.24 18.86 -3.30
C ARG A 164 -17.46 19.14 -1.81
N PRO A 165 -18.22 20.19 -1.41
CA PRO A 165 -18.55 20.41 0.00
C PRO A 165 -19.29 19.23 0.63
N LEU A 166 -20.23 18.61 -0.10
CA LEU A 166 -20.98 17.45 0.38
C LEU A 166 -20.04 16.25 0.62
N ILE A 167 -19.11 15.98 -0.30
CA ILE A 167 -18.12 14.90 -0.11
C ILE A 167 -17.22 15.19 1.10
N GLN A 168 -16.76 16.44 1.26
CA GLN A 168 -15.96 16.85 2.42
C GLN A 168 -16.74 16.66 3.72
N ASP A 169 -18.02 17.05 3.73
CA ASP A 169 -18.78 17.09 4.96
C ASP A 169 -19.23 15.73 5.47
N TYR A 170 -19.55 14.82 4.54
CA TYR A 170 -20.14 13.54 4.88
C TYR A 170 -19.19 12.36 4.70
N MET A 171 -18.26 12.43 3.73
CA MET A 171 -17.47 11.25 3.33
C MET A 171 -16.02 11.28 3.80
N LEU A 172 -15.43 12.47 4.01
CA LEU A 172 -14.03 12.60 4.44
C LEU A 172 -13.84 12.59 5.97
N ASN A 173 -14.90 12.36 6.73
CA ASN A 173 -14.80 12.21 8.18
C ASN A 173 -14.02 10.94 8.51
N TRP A 174 -12.88 11.11 9.16
CA TRP A 174 -12.06 10.03 9.69
C TRP A 174 -12.02 10.11 11.21
N VAL A 175 -12.08 8.94 11.84
CA VAL A 175 -11.96 8.77 13.28
C VAL A 175 -10.79 7.84 13.52
N ASN A 176 -9.87 8.26 14.38
CA ASN A 176 -8.77 7.44 14.83
C ASN A 176 -9.30 6.31 15.71
N LEU A 177 -9.05 5.07 15.31
CA LEU A 177 -9.53 3.90 16.04
C LEU A 177 -8.79 3.68 17.36
N ASN A 178 -7.56 4.20 17.50
CA ASN A 178 -6.75 4.01 18.70
C ASN A 178 -7.10 4.97 19.84
N ASP A 179 -7.55 6.20 19.54
CA ASP A 179 -7.86 7.22 20.55
C ASP A 179 -9.28 7.82 20.42
N GLY A 180 -10.07 7.34 19.46
CA GLY A 180 -11.45 7.78 19.22
C GLY A 180 -11.59 9.19 18.64
N ARG A 181 -10.48 9.89 18.34
CA ARG A 181 -10.53 11.29 17.90
C ARG A 181 -10.95 11.40 16.44
N SER A 182 -11.94 12.25 16.18
CA SER A 182 -12.35 12.65 14.83
C SER A 182 -11.61 13.91 14.38
N ILE A 183 -11.36 14.05 13.08
CA ILE A 183 -10.79 15.28 12.50
C ILE A 183 -11.77 16.47 12.63
N LYS A 184 -13.07 16.23 12.85
CA LYS A 184 -14.14 17.25 12.87
C LYS A 184 -14.44 17.93 14.22
N GLU A 185 -13.52 17.97 15.17
CA GLU A 185 -13.66 18.95 16.27
C GLU A 185 -13.11 20.32 15.85
N LYS A 186 -13.87 21.05 15.01
CA LYS A 186 -13.92 22.52 15.00
C LYS A 186 -15.02 23.07 14.07
N ASN A 187 -15.93 23.83 14.69
CA ASN A 187 -16.80 24.86 14.12
C ASN A 187 -17.98 24.41 13.23
N VAL A 188 -18.93 23.67 13.81
CA VAL A 188 -20.34 23.93 13.45
C VAL A 188 -20.65 25.33 13.98
N VAL A 189 -20.52 26.34 13.12
CA VAL A 189 -21.07 27.66 13.39
C VAL A 189 -22.54 27.45 13.71
N LYS A 190 -22.97 27.85 14.91
CA LYS A 190 -24.37 27.99 15.31
C LYS A 190 -25.03 29.04 14.40
N GLY A 191 -25.31 28.69 13.16
CA GLY A 191 -26.21 29.42 12.28
C GLY A 191 -27.61 29.08 12.70
N LYS A 192 -28.17 29.90 13.60
CA LYS A 192 -29.58 29.89 13.95
C LYS A 192 -30.38 30.15 12.66
N ILE A 193 -31.01 29.11 12.11
CA ILE A 193 -31.95 29.26 11.00
C ILE A 193 -33.27 29.73 11.63
N ASP A 194 -33.48 31.04 11.66
CA ASP A 194 -34.78 31.62 11.99
C ASP A 194 -35.70 31.44 10.77
N TYR A 195 -36.74 30.63 10.91
CA TYR A 195 -37.85 30.61 9.96
C TYR A 195 -38.73 31.84 10.22
N LYS A 196 -38.87 32.71 9.22
CA LYS A 196 -39.92 33.73 9.13
C LYS A 196 -40.89 33.34 8.03
#